data_AF-A0A9E1UGM9-F1
#
_entry.id   AF-A0A9E1UGM9-F1
#
_cell.length_a   1.000
_cell.length_b   1.000
_cell.length_c   1.000
_cell.angle_alpha   90.00
_cell.angle_beta   90.00
_cell.angle_gamma   90.00
#
_symmetry.space_group_name_H-M   'P 1'
#
loop_
_entity.id
_entity.type
_entity.pdbx_description
1 polymer ?
#
loop_
_entity_poly.entity_id
_entity_poly.type
_entity_poly.pdbx_seq_one_letter_code
_entity_poly.pdbx_strand_id
1 'polypeptide(L)'
;MVSMIRDEGRVLTQPDIPHAEAKMGKVAVIYTSPETVIEDYARLLDLADYQTALIPDIDTFLKVNISWQHYYPACSTAPWQIDGVTQKLRADGFDQLTAAHNGTVVVNPAEGREKNKHKLVEDRLGLDHITLDVPPVKWVPYKPTAKMLVLDDVYKDGLYIPEVFPGTNIVQLP
;
A
#
# COMPACT_ATOMS: atom_id res chain seq x y z
N MET A 1 32.84 6.95 -1.33
CA MET A 1 32.09 8.22 -1.40
C MET A 1 31.23 8.14 -2.64
N VAL A 2 29.97 7.71 -2.50
CA VAL A 2 29.06 7.59 -3.66
C VAL A 2 28.63 9.00 -4.03
N SER A 3 28.98 9.44 -5.24
CA SER A 3 28.52 10.70 -5.80
C SER A 3 27.00 10.63 -5.92
N MET A 4 26.29 11.40 -5.09
CA MET A 4 24.86 11.63 -5.28
C MET A 4 24.70 12.48 -6.54
N ILE A 5 24.33 11.84 -7.65
CA ILE A 5 23.84 12.53 -8.84
C ILE A 5 22.51 13.18 -8.43
N ARG A 6 22.56 14.47 -8.13
CA ARG A 6 21.37 15.31 -7.91
C ARG A 6 20.78 15.60 -9.29
N ASP A 7 19.80 14.80 -9.69
CA ASP A 7 18.92 15.12 -10.82
C ASP A 7 17.84 16.08 -10.28
N GLU A 8 17.95 17.37 -10.59
CA GLU A 8 17.15 18.46 -9.99
C GLU A 8 15.63 18.34 -10.26
N GLY A 9 15.20 17.41 -11.11
CA GLY A 9 13.79 17.08 -11.36
C GLY A 9 13.29 15.78 -10.70
N ARG A 10 14.10 15.10 -9.88
CA ARG A 10 13.76 13.78 -9.32
C ARG A 10 13.12 13.91 -7.94
N VAL A 11 11.88 13.43 -7.82
CA VAL A 11 11.25 13.13 -6.52
C VAL A 11 12.03 11.97 -5.90
N LEU A 12 12.70 12.23 -4.79
CA LEU A 12 13.42 11.22 -4.02
C LEU A 12 12.39 10.39 -3.25
N THR A 13 12.21 9.14 -3.65
CA THR A 13 11.26 8.20 -3.01
C THR A 13 11.84 7.56 -1.74
N GLN A 14 12.63 8.31 -0.95
CA GLN A 14 13.56 7.88 0.12
C GLN A 14 14.90 7.29 -0.37
N PRO A 15 15.94 7.09 0.50
CA PRO A 15 17.32 6.86 0.03
C PRO A 15 17.34 5.78 -1.02
N ASP A 16 18.27 5.86 -1.97
CA ASP A 16 18.51 4.78 -2.94
C ASP A 16 18.83 3.51 -2.14
N ILE A 17 17.78 2.79 -1.71
CA ILE A 17 17.86 1.41 -1.24
C ILE A 17 18.39 0.73 -2.49
N PRO A 18 19.65 0.23 -2.47
CA PRO A 18 20.17 -0.48 -3.61
C PRO A 18 19.11 -1.49 -3.96
N HIS A 19 18.58 -1.44 -5.19
CA HIS A 19 17.59 -2.41 -5.67
C HIS A 19 18.09 -3.76 -5.20
N ALA A 20 17.46 -4.31 -4.16
CA ALA A 20 17.96 -5.52 -3.55
C ALA A 20 18.03 -6.52 -4.71
N GLU A 21 19.17 -7.19 -4.89
CA GLU A 21 19.27 -8.28 -5.87
C GLU A 21 17.99 -9.10 -5.77
N ALA A 22 17.34 -9.37 -6.91
CA ALA A 22 16.02 -9.96 -6.95
C ALA A 22 16.02 -11.32 -6.22
N LYS A 23 15.75 -11.28 -4.92
CA LYS A 23 15.51 -12.46 -4.11
C LYS A 23 14.12 -12.93 -4.46
N MET A 24 13.96 -14.24 -4.66
CA MET A 24 12.62 -14.80 -4.78
C MET A 24 11.78 -14.37 -3.58
N GLY A 25 10.60 -13.79 -3.85
CA GLY A 25 9.70 -13.36 -2.78
C GLY A 25 9.28 -14.55 -1.92
N LYS A 26 9.22 -14.35 -0.60
CA LYS A 26 8.70 -15.36 0.33
C LYS A 26 7.18 -15.37 0.24
N VAL A 27 6.61 -16.54 -0.02
CA VAL A 27 5.16 -16.73 -0.08
C VAL A 27 4.72 -17.53 1.14
N ALA A 28 3.81 -16.97 1.92
CA ALA A 28 3.15 -17.65 3.03
C ALA A 28 1.71 -18.00 2.66
N VAL A 29 1.28 -19.21 2.98
CA VAL A 29 -0.09 -19.68 2.77
C VAL A 29 -0.52 -20.49 3.98
N ILE A 30 -1.70 -20.20 4.51
CA ILE A 30 -2.27 -20.90 5.66
C ILE A 30 -3.74 -21.23 5.39
N TYR A 31 -4.23 -22.30 6.03
CA TYR A 31 -5.66 -22.51 6.17
C TYR A 31 -6.19 -21.58 7.27
N THR A 32 -7.38 -21.03 7.05
CA THR A 32 -8.04 -20.11 7.98
C THR A 32 -9.50 -20.50 8.15
N SER A 33 -10.13 -20.03 9.23
CA SER A 33 -11.57 -20.13 9.47
C SER A 33 -12.13 -18.78 9.90
N PRO A 34 -13.46 -18.55 9.80
CA PRO A 34 -14.06 -17.30 10.24
C PRO A 34 -13.73 -16.90 11.67
N GLU A 35 -13.51 -17.88 12.55
CA GLU A 35 -13.19 -17.69 13.97
C GLU A 35 -11.77 -17.20 14.23
N THR A 36 -10.83 -17.47 13.31
CA THR A 36 -9.39 -17.18 13.50
C THR A 36 -8.82 -16.24 12.45
N VAL A 37 -9.64 -15.74 11.51
CA VAL A 37 -9.18 -15.02 10.33
C VAL A 37 -8.35 -13.77 10.67
N ILE A 38 -8.61 -13.13 11.82
CA ILE A 38 -7.87 -11.95 12.27
C ILE A 38 -6.47 -12.34 12.74
N GLU A 39 -6.38 -13.35 13.60
CA GLU A 39 -5.11 -13.89 14.11
C GLU A 39 -4.29 -14.54 13.00
N ASP A 40 -4.96 -15.14 12.03
CA ASP A 40 -4.34 -15.78 10.88
C ASP A 40 -3.63 -14.77 9.98
N TYR A 41 -4.12 -13.53 9.85
CA TYR A 41 -3.35 -12.47 9.17
C TYR A 41 -2.05 -12.13 9.91
N ALA A 42 -2.07 -12.09 11.24
CA ALA A 42 -0.84 -11.87 12.01
C ALA A 42 0.18 -12.99 11.75
N ARG A 43 -0.27 -14.24 11.81
CA ARG A 43 0.56 -15.42 11.50
C ARG A 43 1.07 -15.39 10.06
N LEU A 44 0.25 -14.96 9.11
CA LEU A 44 0.61 -14.85 7.70
C LEU A 44 1.75 -13.85 7.51
N LEU A 45 1.67 -12.68 8.16
CA LEU A 45 2.70 -11.65 8.12
C LEU A 45 4.01 -12.14 8.73
N ASP A 46 3.97 -12.81 9.88
CA ASP A 46 5.15 -13.41 10.52
C ASP A 46 5.80 -14.46 9.60
N LEU A 47 5.00 -15.34 8.98
CA LEU A 47 5.49 -16.33 8.04
C LEU A 47 6.09 -15.68 6.78
N ALA A 48 5.54 -14.55 6.32
CA ALA A 48 6.06 -13.79 5.19
C ALA A 48 7.33 -12.99 5.52
N ASP A 49 7.75 -12.93 6.79
CA ASP A 49 8.92 -12.18 7.25
C ASP A 49 8.86 -10.68 6.87
N TYR A 50 7.65 -10.12 7.01
CA TYR A 50 7.31 -8.81 6.45
C TYR A 50 8.16 -7.65 7.00
N GLN A 51 8.66 -7.78 8.23
CA GLN A 51 9.51 -6.77 8.88
C GLN A 51 10.86 -6.61 8.17
N THR A 52 11.29 -7.56 7.35
CA THR A 52 12.47 -7.40 6.50
C THR A 52 12.24 -6.45 5.32
N ALA A 53 10.98 -6.17 4.99
CA ALA A 53 10.58 -5.31 3.88
C ALA A 53 10.10 -3.92 4.35
N LEU A 54 9.70 -3.76 5.61
CA LEU A 54 9.20 -2.50 6.16
C LEU A 54 10.25 -1.81 7.02
N ILE A 55 10.32 -0.48 6.90
CA ILE A 55 11.19 0.36 7.73
C ILE A 55 10.42 0.75 8.99
N PRO A 56 10.96 0.57 10.21
CA PRO A 56 10.30 1.03 11.44
C PRO A 56 10.22 2.56 11.51
N ASP A 57 9.32 3.09 12.33
CA ASP A 57 9.22 4.51 12.68
C ASP A 57 8.94 5.49 11.52
N ILE A 58 8.47 5.00 10.36
CA ILE A 58 8.01 5.84 9.24
C ILE A 58 6.53 5.56 8.92
N ASP A 59 5.90 6.51 8.22
CA ASP A 59 4.53 6.38 7.74
C ASP A 59 4.35 5.10 6.91
N THR A 60 3.24 4.40 7.16
CA THR A 60 2.91 3.14 6.51
C THR A 60 1.49 3.19 5.96
N PHE A 61 1.37 3.16 4.63
CA PHE A 61 0.09 3.12 3.96
C PHE A 61 -0.39 1.68 3.75
N LEU A 62 -1.63 1.41 4.14
CA LEU A 62 -2.36 0.21 3.70
C LEU A 62 -3.04 0.54 2.38
N LYS A 63 -2.46 0.10 1.26
CA LYS A 63 -3.05 0.35 -0.06
C LYS A 63 -4.24 -0.57 -0.26
N VAL A 64 -5.44 -0.06 0.05
CA VAL A 64 -6.73 -0.73 -0.14
C VAL A 64 -7.07 -0.75 -1.63
N ASN A 65 -7.57 -1.89 -2.11
CA ASN A 65 -8.01 -2.03 -3.49
C ASN A 65 -9.46 -2.54 -3.54
N ILE A 66 -10.20 -2.04 -4.53
CA ILE A 66 -11.62 -2.35 -4.74
C ILE A 66 -11.89 -2.54 -6.23
N SER A 67 -12.76 -3.50 -6.53
CA SER A 67 -13.31 -3.70 -7.86
C SER A 67 -14.65 -2.97 -8.00
N TRP A 68 -14.68 -1.85 -8.73
CA TRP A 68 -15.84 -0.96 -8.79
C TRP A 68 -16.21 -0.44 -7.38
N GLN A 69 -17.50 -0.27 -7.10
CA GLN A 69 -18.02 0.08 -5.76
C GLN A 69 -18.59 -1.14 -5.03
N HIS A 70 -18.39 -2.35 -5.55
CA HIS A 70 -18.98 -3.57 -5.00
C HIS A 70 -17.92 -4.46 -4.37
N TYR A 71 -18.36 -5.28 -3.41
CA TYR A 71 -17.50 -6.29 -2.84
C TYR A 71 -17.40 -7.49 -3.78
N TYR A 72 -16.20 -7.72 -4.32
CA TYR A 72 -15.85 -8.89 -5.10
C TYR A 72 -14.82 -9.71 -4.32
N PRO A 73 -15.20 -10.91 -3.82
CA PRO A 73 -14.26 -11.80 -3.15
C PRO A 73 -13.00 -12.04 -4.00
N ALA A 74 -11.85 -12.13 -3.33
CA ALA A 74 -10.51 -12.32 -3.92
C ALA A 74 -9.97 -11.16 -4.79
N CYS A 75 -10.77 -10.13 -5.10
CA CYS A 75 -10.36 -8.99 -5.94
C CYS A 75 -10.53 -7.62 -5.26
N SER A 76 -11.25 -7.58 -4.14
CA SER A 76 -11.38 -6.42 -3.28
C SER A 76 -10.81 -6.76 -1.91
N THR A 77 -10.16 -5.79 -1.27
CA THR A 77 -9.64 -5.90 0.08
C THR A 77 -10.79 -6.26 1.00
N ALA A 78 -10.65 -7.35 1.77
CA ALA A 78 -11.68 -7.71 2.73
C ALA A 78 -11.60 -6.80 3.97
N PRO A 79 -12.74 -6.44 4.60
CA PRO A 79 -12.71 -5.60 5.81
C PRO A 79 -11.93 -6.27 6.96
N TRP A 80 -12.04 -7.59 7.12
CA TRP A 80 -11.26 -8.34 8.12
C TRP A 80 -9.76 -8.44 7.79
N GLN A 81 -9.35 -8.16 6.54
CA GLN A 81 -7.95 -8.05 6.15
C GLN A 81 -7.33 -6.73 6.61
N ILE A 82 -8.04 -5.62 6.41
CA ILE A 82 -7.65 -4.32 7.00
C ILE A 82 -7.51 -4.50 8.50
N ASP A 83 -8.46 -5.20 9.12
CA ASP A 83 -8.48 -5.46 10.54
C ASP A 83 -7.24 -6.20 11.05
N GLY A 84 -7.02 -7.43 10.57
CA GLY A 84 -5.91 -8.27 11.02
C GLY A 84 -4.54 -7.66 10.73
N VAL A 85 -4.35 -7.07 9.54
CA VAL A 85 -3.09 -6.41 9.17
C VAL A 85 -2.83 -5.19 10.06
N THR A 86 -3.84 -4.33 10.27
CA THR A 86 -3.68 -3.14 11.12
C THR A 86 -3.34 -3.50 12.55
N GLN A 87 -4.04 -4.48 13.13
CA GLN A 87 -3.77 -4.93 14.51
C GLN A 87 -2.35 -5.49 14.65
N LYS A 88 -1.89 -6.32 13.69
CA LYS A 88 -0.54 -6.86 13.70
C LYS A 88 0.52 -5.77 13.57
N LEU A 89 0.38 -4.87 12.60
CA LEU A 89 1.33 -3.78 12.40
C LEU A 89 1.47 -2.91 13.65
N ARG A 90 0.36 -2.53 14.30
CA ARG A 90 0.40 -1.78 15.57
C ARG A 90 1.05 -2.58 16.69
N ALA A 91 0.74 -3.86 16.82
CA ALA A 91 1.34 -4.72 17.83
C ALA A 91 2.87 -4.82 17.68
N ASP A 92 3.37 -4.70 16.45
CA ASP A 92 4.80 -4.73 16.13
C ASP A 92 5.45 -3.32 16.08
N GLY A 93 4.74 -2.26 16.47
CA GLY A 93 5.27 -0.91 16.62
C GLY A 93 5.14 0.02 15.40
N PHE A 94 4.38 -0.37 14.37
CA PHE A 94 4.04 0.52 13.26
C PHE A 94 2.81 1.37 13.63
N ASP A 95 3.05 2.51 14.27
CA ASP A 95 1.97 3.35 14.82
C ASP A 95 1.38 4.34 13.80
N GLN A 96 2.16 4.72 12.77
CA GLN A 96 1.78 5.71 11.75
C GLN A 96 1.11 5.02 10.55
N LEU A 97 -0.14 4.56 10.72
CA LEU A 97 -0.88 3.82 9.71
C LEU A 97 -1.97 4.67 9.05
N THR A 98 -2.10 4.57 7.72
CA THR A 98 -3.19 5.20 6.97
C THR A 98 -3.71 4.27 5.86
N ALA A 99 -5.03 4.08 5.79
CA ALA A 99 -5.67 3.39 4.68
C ALA A 99 -5.70 4.28 3.43
N ALA A 100 -5.02 3.86 2.37
CA ALA A 100 -4.91 4.60 1.11
C ALA A 100 -5.88 4.04 0.06
N HIS A 101 -6.98 4.75 -0.14
CA HIS A 101 -8.00 4.47 -1.14
C HIS A 101 -7.69 5.19 -2.46
N ASN A 102 -8.09 4.62 -3.60
CA ASN A 102 -8.08 5.33 -4.88
C ASN A 102 -9.35 5.00 -5.66
N GLY A 103 -9.85 5.99 -6.39
CA GLY A 103 -10.76 5.79 -7.48
C GLY A 103 -10.05 5.37 -8.76
N THR A 104 -10.87 5.02 -9.74
CA THR A 104 -10.53 4.84 -11.14
C THR A 104 -11.64 5.50 -11.95
N VAL A 105 -11.52 5.50 -13.28
CA VAL A 105 -12.55 6.07 -14.19
C VAL A 105 -13.97 5.58 -13.93
N VAL A 106 -14.14 4.44 -13.24
CA VAL A 106 -15.44 3.84 -12.93
C VAL A 106 -15.66 3.57 -11.44
N VAL A 107 -14.75 3.97 -10.57
CA VAL A 107 -14.81 3.72 -9.11
C VAL A 107 -14.97 5.03 -8.37
N ASN A 108 -16.03 5.14 -7.57
CA ASN A 108 -16.13 6.17 -6.54
C ASN A 108 -15.53 5.60 -5.24
N PRO A 109 -14.34 6.08 -4.80
CA PRO A 109 -13.65 5.51 -3.65
C PRO A 109 -14.42 5.69 -2.34
N ALA A 110 -15.15 6.79 -2.17
CA ALA A 110 -15.95 7.02 -0.97
C ALA A 110 -17.12 6.03 -0.88
N GLU A 111 -17.84 5.84 -2.00
CA GLU A 111 -18.93 4.85 -2.06
C GLU A 111 -18.40 3.42 -1.90
N GLY A 112 -17.27 3.11 -2.52
CA GLY A 112 -16.60 1.81 -2.40
C GLY A 112 -16.21 1.50 -0.95
N ARG A 113 -15.57 2.45 -0.26
CA ARG A 113 -15.17 2.35 1.15
C ARG A 113 -16.36 2.04 2.07
N GLU A 114 -17.53 2.63 1.80
CA GLU A 114 -18.76 2.36 2.54
C GLU A 114 -19.35 0.98 2.22
N LYS A 115 -19.51 0.67 0.93
CA LYS A 115 -20.14 -0.58 0.49
C LYS A 115 -19.33 -1.83 0.83
N ASN A 116 -18.00 -1.72 0.82
CA ASN A 116 -17.08 -2.80 1.18
C ASN A 116 -16.81 -2.89 2.70
N LYS A 117 -17.47 -2.05 3.51
CA LYS A 117 -17.35 -2.01 4.96
C LYS A 117 -15.95 -1.65 5.46
N HIS A 118 -15.12 -1.02 4.62
CA HIS A 118 -13.80 -0.53 5.02
C HIS A 118 -13.92 0.57 6.05
N LYS A 119 -14.81 1.54 5.83
CA LYS A 119 -15.07 2.62 6.79
C LYS A 119 -15.42 2.07 8.18
N LEU A 120 -16.26 1.04 8.24
CA LEU A 120 -16.70 0.45 9.51
C LEU A 120 -15.50 -0.07 10.33
N VAL A 121 -14.56 -0.75 9.67
CA VAL A 121 -13.37 -1.30 10.33
C VAL A 121 -12.38 -0.19 10.66
N GLU A 122 -12.15 0.73 9.74
CA GLU A 122 -11.25 1.88 9.94
C GLU A 122 -11.70 2.74 11.12
N ASP A 123 -12.98 3.10 11.19
CA ASP A 123 -13.55 3.87 12.29
C ASP A 123 -13.41 3.11 13.63
N ARG A 124 -13.69 1.79 13.64
CA ARG A 124 -13.55 0.95 14.85
C ARG A 124 -12.11 0.92 15.37
N LEU A 125 -11.13 0.91 14.46
CA LEU A 125 -9.72 0.89 14.78
C LEU A 125 -9.14 2.28 15.03
N GLY A 126 -9.87 3.36 14.73
CA GLY A 126 -9.28 4.70 14.65
C GLY A 126 -8.12 4.73 13.66
N LEU A 127 -8.29 4.10 12.50
CA LEU A 127 -7.33 4.09 11.40
C LEU A 127 -7.65 5.27 10.47
N ASP A 128 -6.66 6.15 10.27
CA ASP A 128 -6.79 7.25 9.33
C ASP A 128 -6.95 6.73 7.90
N HIS A 129 -7.57 7.53 7.03
CA HIS A 129 -7.71 7.20 5.62
C HIS A 129 -7.44 8.40 4.73
N ILE A 130 -6.98 8.12 3.52
CA ILE A 130 -6.76 9.12 2.47
C ILE A 130 -7.30 8.59 1.14
N THR A 131 -7.85 9.49 0.33
CA THR A 131 -8.24 9.20 -1.06
C THR A 131 -7.24 9.87 -1.97
N LEU A 132 -6.52 9.07 -2.77
CA LEU A 132 -5.32 9.53 -3.48
C LEU A 132 -5.62 10.34 -4.74
N ASP A 133 -6.79 10.17 -5.34
CA ASP A 133 -7.17 10.73 -6.64
C ASP A 133 -8.10 11.96 -6.53
N VAL A 134 -8.18 12.57 -5.34
CA VAL A 134 -8.97 13.78 -5.08
C VAL A 134 -8.15 14.83 -4.32
N PRO A 135 -8.45 16.14 -4.49
CA PRO A 135 -7.82 17.18 -3.68
C PRO A 135 -7.98 16.91 -2.17
N PRO A 136 -6.95 17.22 -1.34
CA PRO A 136 -5.77 17.99 -1.69
C PRO A 136 -4.59 17.17 -2.25
N VAL A 137 -4.72 15.84 -2.41
CA VAL A 137 -3.60 14.98 -2.84
C VAL A 137 -3.21 15.30 -4.28
N LYS A 138 -1.93 15.65 -4.48
CA LYS A 138 -1.38 15.84 -5.82
C LYS A 138 -0.64 14.60 -6.28
N TRP A 139 -0.62 14.44 -7.60
CA TRP A 139 0.21 13.48 -8.29
C TRP A 139 1.38 14.20 -8.92
N VAL A 140 2.59 13.77 -8.58
CA VAL A 140 3.84 14.40 -9.01
C VAL A 140 4.55 13.53 -10.04
N PRO A 141 5.27 14.14 -11.01
CA PRO A 141 6.06 13.37 -11.98
C PRO A 141 7.05 12.44 -11.28
N TYR A 142 7.12 11.20 -11.76
CA TYR A 142 8.04 10.17 -11.29
C TYR A 142 8.85 9.63 -12.45
N LYS A 143 10.17 9.55 -12.24
CA LYS A 143 11.11 8.98 -13.20
C LYS A 143 11.76 7.73 -12.59
N PRO A 144 11.44 6.53 -13.09
CA PRO A 144 12.07 5.29 -12.63
C PRO A 144 13.59 5.35 -12.79
N THR A 145 14.32 4.74 -11.85
CA THR A 145 15.78 4.61 -11.95
C THR A 145 16.23 3.45 -12.82
N ALA A 146 15.41 2.40 -12.86
CA ALA A 146 15.63 1.23 -13.71
C ALA A 146 15.07 1.48 -15.12
N LYS A 147 15.66 0.81 -16.11
CA LYS A 147 15.11 0.76 -17.46
C LYS A 147 13.76 0.03 -17.41
N MET A 148 12.71 0.73 -17.84
CA MET A 148 11.36 0.15 -17.93
C MET A 148 11.26 -0.83 -19.11
N LEU A 149 10.39 -1.83 -18.98
CA LEU A 149 10.16 -2.80 -20.05
C LEU A 149 9.23 -2.25 -21.15
N VAL A 150 8.20 -1.50 -20.75
CA VAL A 150 7.15 -0.99 -21.66
C VAL A 150 6.35 0.21 -21.10
N LEU A 151 6.40 0.49 -19.80
CA LEU A 151 5.51 1.50 -19.19
C LEU A 151 5.78 2.92 -19.71
N ASP A 152 7.04 3.27 -19.96
CA ASP A 152 7.44 4.52 -20.61
C ASP A 152 7.00 4.59 -22.08
N ASP A 153 6.78 3.44 -22.73
CA ASP A 153 6.19 3.38 -24.06
C ASP A 153 4.68 3.58 -24.09
N VAL A 154 3.98 3.11 -23.06
CA VAL A 154 2.52 3.26 -22.92
C VAL A 154 2.17 4.67 -22.45
N TYR A 155 2.87 5.18 -21.44
CA TYR A 155 2.61 6.47 -20.81
C TYR A 155 3.55 7.55 -21.36
N LYS A 156 3.25 8.03 -22.58
CA LYS A 156 4.06 9.05 -23.27
C LYS A 156 4.16 10.39 -22.54
N ASP A 157 3.15 10.72 -21.73
CA ASP A 157 3.12 11.94 -20.91
C ASP A 157 3.92 11.82 -19.61
N GLY A 158 4.54 10.67 -19.36
CA GLY A 158 5.31 10.38 -18.15
C GLY A 158 4.52 9.62 -17.09
N LEU A 159 5.23 9.16 -16.06
CA LEU A 159 4.65 8.47 -14.92
C LEU A 159 4.44 9.46 -13.79
N TYR A 160 3.38 9.25 -13.03
CA TYR A 160 3.04 10.09 -11.88
C TYR A 160 2.72 9.19 -10.69
N ILE A 161 3.05 9.66 -9.49
CA ILE A 161 2.71 8.99 -8.23
C ILE A 161 2.12 10.00 -7.24
N PRO A 162 1.30 9.58 -6.27
CA PRO A 162 0.86 10.44 -5.19
C PRO A 162 2.04 11.05 -4.44
N GLU A 163 1.99 12.36 -4.19
CA GLU A 163 3.07 13.10 -3.51
C GLU A 163 3.33 12.63 -2.07
N VAL A 164 2.36 11.93 -1.47
CA VAL A 164 2.42 11.39 -0.11
C VAL A 164 3.16 10.05 0.00
N PHE A 165 3.41 9.35 -1.11
CA PHE A 165 4.05 8.02 -1.12
C PHE A 165 5.58 8.02 -1.00
N PRO A 166 6.33 8.95 -1.62
CA PRO A 166 7.77 9.04 -1.45
C PRO A 166 8.19 9.00 0.01
N GLY A 167 8.96 7.97 0.37
CA GLY A 167 9.45 7.83 1.73
C GLY A 167 8.49 7.29 2.77
N THR A 168 7.60 6.42 2.33
CA THR A 168 6.68 5.70 3.22
C THR A 168 6.76 4.23 2.91
N ASN A 169 6.38 3.41 3.90
CA ASN A 169 6.08 2.01 3.64
C ASN A 169 4.73 1.90 2.92
N ILE A 170 4.59 0.90 2.07
CA ILE A 170 3.30 0.54 1.46
C ILE A 170 3.07 -0.95 1.64
N VAL A 171 2.00 -1.30 2.35
CA VAL A 171 1.47 -2.67 2.41
C VAL A 171 0.33 -2.77 1.40
N GLN A 172 0.57 -3.48 0.31
CA GLN A 172 -0.43 -3.67 -0.75
C GLN A 172 -1.48 -4.70 -0.31
N LEU A 173 -2.75 -4.31 -0.33
CA LEU A 173 -3.89 -5.19 -0.16
C LEU A 173 -4.55 -5.46 -1.53
N PRO A 174 -5.18 -6.65 -1.72
CA PRO A 174 -5.81 -7.03 -2.98
C PRO A 174 -7.06 -6.23 -3.29
#